data_AF-A0AAU3IGR2-F1
#
_entry.id   AF-A0AAU3IGR2-F1
#
_cell.length_a   1.000
_cell.length_b   1.000
_cell.length_c   1.000
_cell.angle_alpha   90.00
_cell.angle_beta   90.00
_cell.angle_gamma   90.00
#
_symmetry.space_group_name_H-M   'P 1'
#
loop_
_entity.id
_entity.type
_entity.pdbx_description
1 polymer ?
#
loop_
_entity_poly.entity_id
_entity_poly.type
_entity_poly.pdbx_seq_one_letter_code
_entity_poly.pdbx_strand_id
1 'polypeptide(L)'
;MMAIASKRDYVRRQLDRQNSDPDQDKKLYINYTSGASAGAYPYSVAGGCAAQICTSQGVNEFLLTYLNQVTGTHAPVVRTGVVVMDFPGGALIDKIVGYNFFNPGTGSTVSSSDSTRKADSFLLNAIDQYGSSDALRVPQSYTGGFFGPGGKFGPTGYQASFTYDNAVTVMALLTNHTGTDFTHAIALGDSLLYAQDHDPVNDGRIRASYLPTPFITTLGRDYPVGTPYIGGWSVYTGNMAWAGMAFCHLYKATGDSRYLNGALRAVNWIQANSADDRGAGGYADTSEAEDGSGLVKRTWKATEHNIDVGAFFAMLHQLTGDQTWRNRSDNAFAFVRTMQAPNKSLWTGTGLDGVTTNEDGPRGRPDLELPGHPGPDLLPLGRLRRRPHGRHRRRLHRRQFQRRRHQWRLVRGHRPPPGRLPGPQGPRRRRVRTRAARAAGEAVGAANAQCRSVAARRLFSISPVAFRLAVQGRSPYLPST
;
A
#
# COMPACT_ATOMS: atom_id res chain seq x y z
N MET A 1 17.65 19.10 1.70
CA MET A 1 17.79 19.75 3.03
C MET A 1 16.56 20.57 3.43
N MET A 2 16.16 21.64 2.71
CA MET A 2 14.98 22.48 3.07
C MET A 2 13.74 21.67 3.48
N ALA A 3 13.38 20.64 2.71
CA ALA A 3 12.23 19.77 3.00
C ALA A 3 12.23 19.16 4.41
N ILE A 4 13.38 18.73 4.94
CA ILE A 4 13.49 18.11 6.27
C ILE A 4 13.35 19.17 7.36
N ALA A 5 14.00 20.33 7.21
CA ALA A 5 13.86 21.44 8.15
C ALA A 5 12.40 21.91 8.25
N SER A 6 11.77 22.22 7.11
CA SER A 6 10.34 22.59 7.08
C SER A 6 9.44 21.50 7.64
N LYS A 7 9.75 20.21 7.40
CA LYS A 7 8.98 19.09 7.93
C LYS A 7 9.06 18.99 9.46
N ARG A 8 10.24 19.15 10.06
CA ARG A 8 10.42 19.25 11.52
C ARG A 8 9.60 20.40 12.11
N ASP A 9 9.61 21.57 11.47
CA ASP A 9 8.78 22.71 11.87
C ASP A 9 7.27 22.43 11.77
N TYR A 10 6.80 21.70 10.76
CA TYR A 10 5.39 21.28 10.67
C TYR A 10 5.02 20.31 11.80
N VAL A 11 5.88 19.32 12.09
CA VAL A 11 5.67 18.36 13.19
C VAL A 11 5.60 19.09 14.53
N ARG A 12 6.52 20.04 14.79
CA ARG A 12 6.50 20.88 16.00
C ARG A 12 5.21 21.70 16.09
N ARG A 13 4.88 22.50 15.07
CA ARG A 13 3.66 23.34 15.07
C ARG A 13 2.37 22.54 15.27
N GLN A 14 2.32 21.30 14.78
CA GLN A 14 1.17 20.42 14.97
C GLN A 14 1.05 19.95 16.44
N LEU A 15 2.17 19.66 17.11
CA LEU A 15 2.20 19.38 18.55
C LEU A 15 1.86 20.63 19.37
N ASP A 16 2.45 21.79 19.04
CA ASP A 16 2.16 23.06 19.71
C ASP A 16 0.65 23.38 19.61
N ARG A 17 0.06 23.24 18.42
CA ARG A 17 -1.38 23.45 18.17
C ARG A 17 -2.26 22.46 18.94
N GLN A 18 -1.86 21.19 19.01
CA GLN A 18 -2.62 20.20 19.76
C GLN A 18 -2.61 20.51 21.26
N ASN A 19 -1.42 20.75 21.83
CA ASN A 19 -1.25 20.91 23.27
C ASN A 19 -1.70 22.29 23.79
N SER A 20 -2.05 23.23 22.90
CA SER A 20 -2.68 24.51 23.21
C SER A 20 -4.20 24.54 22.94
N ASP A 21 -4.80 23.47 22.40
CA ASP A 21 -6.25 23.42 22.17
C ASP A 21 -6.98 22.98 23.47
N PRO A 22 -7.92 23.78 24.01
CA PRO A 22 -8.63 23.44 25.24
C PRO A 22 -9.57 22.23 25.11
N ASP A 23 -9.92 21.82 23.88
CA ASP A 23 -10.71 20.61 23.60
C ASP A 23 -9.85 19.46 23.01
N GLN A 24 -8.55 19.44 23.31
CA GLN A 24 -7.62 18.42 22.78
C GLN A 24 -7.95 16.97 23.20
N ASP A 25 -8.82 16.82 24.20
CA ASP A 25 -9.40 15.57 24.69
C ASP A 25 -10.53 15.05 23.79
N LYS A 26 -11.30 15.95 23.18
CA LYS A 26 -12.49 15.65 22.36
C LYS A 26 -12.17 15.42 20.88
N LYS A 27 -11.11 16.07 20.37
CA LYS A 27 -10.69 16.11 18.96
C LYS A 27 -9.61 15.06 18.64
N LEU A 28 -9.60 14.54 17.42
CA LEU A 28 -8.53 13.69 16.90
C LEU A 28 -7.44 14.54 16.23
N TYR A 29 -6.21 14.48 16.73
CA TYR A 29 -5.05 15.09 16.09
C TYR A 29 -4.23 14.01 15.40
N ILE A 30 -3.87 14.29 14.15
CA ILE A 30 -2.97 13.45 13.36
C ILE A 30 -1.73 14.29 13.02
N ASN A 31 -0.56 13.73 13.30
CA ASN A 31 0.73 14.27 12.94
C ASN A 31 1.45 13.24 12.04
N TYR A 32 2.37 13.70 11.21
CA TYR A 32 3.08 12.85 10.24
C TYR A 32 4.57 13.15 10.36
N THR A 33 5.42 12.21 10.74
CA THR A 33 6.89 12.37 10.61
C THR A 33 7.36 12.05 9.19
N SER A 34 6.57 11.23 8.47
CA SER A 34 6.71 10.85 7.06
C SER A 34 6.70 12.02 6.07
N GLY A 35 7.39 11.88 4.94
CA GLY A 35 7.30 12.86 3.85
C GLY A 35 7.97 12.43 2.55
N ALA A 36 7.36 12.81 1.42
CA ALA A 36 7.89 12.56 0.08
C ALA A 36 7.72 13.80 -0.82
N SER A 37 8.76 14.15 -1.58
CA SER A 37 8.74 15.15 -2.64
C SER A 37 9.81 14.84 -3.69
N ALA A 38 9.89 15.62 -4.77
CA ALA A 38 11.03 15.54 -5.69
C ALA A 38 12.35 15.74 -4.90
N GLY A 39 13.26 14.76 -4.96
CA GLY A 39 14.53 14.77 -4.23
C GLY A 39 14.43 14.57 -2.70
N ALA A 40 13.28 14.15 -2.17
CA ALA A 40 13.14 13.78 -0.75
C ALA A 40 12.27 12.51 -0.63
N TYR A 41 12.88 11.40 -0.25
CA TYR A 41 12.23 10.10 -0.11
C TYR A 41 11.80 9.84 1.35
N PRO A 42 10.75 9.03 1.59
CA PRO A 42 10.28 8.64 2.93
C PRO A 42 11.39 8.34 3.94
N TYR A 43 12.28 7.41 3.60
CA TYR A 43 13.41 7.01 4.46
C TYR A 43 14.35 8.18 4.79
N SER A 44 14.61 9.07 3.82
CA SER A 44 15.52 10.21 3.98
C SER A 44 14.91 11.36 4.77
N VAL A 45 13.58 11.51 4.76
CA VAL A 45 12.88 12.51 5.57
C VAL A 45 12.73 12.02 7.01
N ALA A 46 12.30 10.77 7.20
CA ALA A 46 12.09 10.19 8.52
C ALA A 46 13.41 9.92 9.26
N GLY A 47 14.37 9.24 8.59
CA GLY A 47 15.66 8.84 9.16
C GLY A 47 16.82 9.83 8.97
N GLY A 48 16.65 10.86 8.14
CA GLY A 48 17.72 11.80 7.81
C GLY A 48 18.67 11.27 6.73
N CYS A 49 19.89 11.82 6.67
CA CYS A 49 20.94 11.40 5.76
C CYS A 49 22.22 10.98 6.50
N ALA A 50 22.97 10.04 5.92
CA ALA A 50 24.28 9.65 6.43
C ALA A 50 25.24 10.86 6.40
N ALA A 51 26.08 10.98 7.43
CA ALA A 51 26.97 12.13 7.64
C ALA A 51 27.94 12.43 6.47
N GLN A 52 28.22 11.42 5.64
CA GLN A 52 29.04 11.54 4.42
C GLN A 52 28.32 12.20 3.24
N ILE A 53 27.00 12.43 3.34
CA ILE A 53 26.15 13.00 2.26
C ILE A 53 25.43 14.27 2.74
N CYS A 54 24.92 14.30 3.98
CA CYS A 54 24.56 15.56 4.66
C CYS A 54 24.41 15.39 6.19
N THR A 55 24.38 16.51 6.91
CA THR A 55 24.25 16.60 8.37
C THR A 55 22.81 16.85 8.85
N SER A 56 21.79 16.59 8.00
CA SER A 56 20.40 16.87 8.34
C SER A 56 19.79 15.78 9.23
N GLN A 57 19.63 16.08 10.52
CA GLN A 57 18.86 15.29 11.47
C GLN A 57 17.48 14.89 10.91
N GLY A 58 17.15 13.61 10.95
CA GLY A 58 15.87 13.07 10.51
C GLY A 58 14.69 13.53 11.37
N VAL A 59 13.47 13.47 10.82
CA VAL A 59 12.26 13.89 11.55
C VAL A 59 11.95 12.97 12.74
N ASN A 60 12.24 11.67 12.65
CA ASN A 60 12.07 10.73 13.76
C ASN A 60 13.05 11.03 14.90
N GLU A 61 14.32 11.28 14.58
CA GLU A 61 15.34 11.62 15.57
C GLU A 61 15.04 12.96 16.24
N PHE A 62 14.70 13.98 15.44
CA PHE A 62 14.23 15.28 15.93
C PHE A 62 13.05 15.14 16.90
N LEU A 63 12.02 14.36 16.53
CA LEU A 63 10.85 14.18 17.38
C LEU A 63 11.21 13.45 18.68
N LEU A 64 12.11 12.46 18.63
CA LEU A 64 12.61 11.79 19.83
C LEU A 64 13.41 12.76 20.73
N THR A 65 14.22 13.66 20.16
CA THR A 65 14.90 14.71 20.94
C THR A 65 13.87 15.64 21.59
N TYR A 66 12.92 16.16 20.81
CA TYR A 66 11.88 17.09 21.28
C TYR A 66 11.02 16.46 22.39
N LEU A 67 10.57 15.21 22.24
CA LEU A 67 9.83 14.45 23.27
C LEU A 67 10.68 14.01 24.48
N ASN A 68 11.98 14.33 24.51
CA ASN A 68 12.86 14.13 25.66
C ASN A 68 13.36 15.44 26.28
N GLN A 69 13.05 16.59 25.68
CA GLN A 69 13.45 17.89 26.23
C GLN A 69 12.64 18.22 27.49
N VAL A 70 13.32 18.83 28.46
CA VAL A 70 12.74 19.21 29.75
C VAL A 70 11.93 20.50 29.61
N THR A 71 10.98 20.71 30.53
CA THR A 71 10.14 21.91 30.63
C THR A 71 10.95 23.21 30.53
N GLY A 72 10.54 24.11 29.63
CA GLY A 72 11.16 25.43 29.42
C GLY A 72 11.79 25.66 28.05
N THR A 73 11.94 24.62 27.22
CA THR A 73 12.49 24.71 25.85
C THR A 73 11.41 24.81 24.76
N HIS A 74 10.21 24.29 25.04
CA HIS A 74 9.00 24.41 24.23
C HIS A 74 7.76 24.29 25.14
N ALA A 75 6.57 24.46 24.58
CA ALA A 75 5.32 24.22 25.32
C ALA A 75 5.27 22.76 25.82
N PRO A 76 4.82 22.50 27.07
CA PRO A 76 4.72 21.13 27.58
C PRO A 76 3.87 20.24 26.67
N VAL A 77 4.47 19.17 26.16
CA VAL A 77 3.72 18.13 25.45
C VAL A 77 3.01 17.28 26.51
N VAL A 78 1.69 17.33 26.53
CA VAL A 78 0.84 16.47 27.37
C VAL A 78 0.21 15.33 26.57
N ARG A 79 0.14 15.45 25.23
CA ARG A 79 -0.35 14.42 24.31
C ARG A 79 0.31 14.56 22.93
N THR A 80 0.55 13.44 22.25
CA THR A 80 1.11 13.43 20.87
C THR A 80 0.10 13.11 19.78
N GLY A 81 -1.07 12.56 20.15
CA GLY A 81 -2.12 12.20 19.20
C GLY A 81 -1.74 10.99 18.35
N VAL A 82 -2.33 10.86 17.16
CA VAL A 82 -1.93 9.82 16.19
C VAL A 82 -0.72 10.33 15.42
N VAL A 83 0.42 9.65 15.56
CA VAL A 83 1.64 9.98 14.81
C VAL A 83 1.88 8.92 13.74
N VAL A 84 1.71 9.29 12.47
CA VAL A 84 2.02 8.46 11.30
C VAL A 84 3.51 8.61 10.99
N MET A 85 4.23 7.49 10.91
CA MET A 85 5.70 7.47 10.84
C MET A 85 6.22 6.44 9.84
N ASP A 86 7.21 6.83 9.05
CA ASP A 86 8.03 5.89 8.26
C ASP A 86 9.21 5.45 9.12
N PHE A 87 9.50 4.15 9.18
CA PHE A 87 10.68 3.57 9.85
C PHE A 87 10.98 4.10 11.28
N PRO A 88 10.00 4.14 12.22
CA PRO A 88 10.25 4.62 13.58
C PRO A 88 11.13 3.65 14.40
N GLY A 89 12.04 4.20 15.19
CA GLY A 89 12.80 3.44 16.19
C GLY A 89 11.99 3.19 17.47
N GLY A 90 12.27 2.09 18.18
CA GLY A 90 11.53 1.68 19.38
C GLY A 90 11.35 2.78 20.43
N ALA A 91 12.44 3.47 20.80
CA ALA A 91 12.40 4.55 21.80
C ALA A 91 11.45 5.72 21.43
N LEU A 92 11.24 5.99 20.14
CA LEU A 92 10.28 7.00 19.68
C LEU A 92 8.84 6.48 19.81
N ILE A 93 8.60 5.21 19.48
CA ILE A 93 7.30 4.55 19.69
C ILE A 93 6.97 4.59 21.18
N ASP A 94 7.88 4.16 22.05
CA ASP A 94 7.68 4.10 23.50
C ASP A 94 7.37 5.50 24.09
N LYS A 95 8.03 6.55 23.58
CA LYS A 95 7.75 7.94 23.96
C LYS A 95 6.38 8.43 23.50
N ILE A 96 6.02 8.25 22.24
CA ILE A 96 4.70 8.62 21.69
C ILE A 96 3.58 7.89 22.44
N VAL A 97 3.79 6.60 22.71
CA VAL A 97 2.90 5.74 23.49
C VAL A 97 2.80 6.24 24.93
N GLY A 98 3.92 6.57 25.58
CA GLY A 98 3.95 7.12 26.94
C GLY A 98 3.21 8.45 27.08
N TYR A 99 3.32 9.37 26.12
CA TYR A 99 2.55 10.63 26.09
C TYR A 99 1.06 10.45 25.76
N ASN A 100 0.65 9.29 25.24
CA ASN A 100 -0.75 8.99 24.95
C ASN A 100 -1.39 8.03 25.97
N PHE A 101 -0.61 7.41 26.86
CA PHE A 101 -1.11 6.70 28.01
C PHE A 101 -1.54 7.70 29.09
N PHE A 102 -2.72 7.49 29.66
CA PHE A 102 -3.28 8.35 30.69
C PHE A 102 -2.42 8.37 31.95
N ASN A 103 -1.95 9.55 32.33
CA ASN A 103 -1.46 9.79 33.69
C ASN A 103 -2.69 9.83 34.63
N PRO A 104 -2.83 8.94 35.64
CA PRO A 104 -4.08 8.80 36.41
C PRO A 104 -4.48 10.01 37.28
N GLY A 105 -3.64 11.05 37.36
CA GLY A 105 -3.76 12.14 38.33
C GLY A 105 -4.68 13.32 37.95
N THR A 106 -5.15 13.42 36.71
CA THR A 106 -6.02 14.53 36.27
C THR A 106 -7.23 14.02 35.48
N GLY A 107 -8.42 14.17 36.06
CA GLY A 107 -9.64 13.52 35.58
C GLY A 107 -10.14 14.06 34.24
N SER A 108 -9.95 13.27 33.18
CA SER A 108 -10.80 13.20 31.97
C SER A 108 -10.42 11.96 31.16
N THR A 109 -10.67 10.78 31.73
CA THR A 109 -10.47 9.50 31.04
C THR A 109 -11.49 9.35 29.91
N VAL A 110 -11.09 9.71 28.68
CA VAL A 110 -11.71 9.15 27.48
C VAL A 110 -11.46 7.65 27.55
N SER A 111 -12.51 6.86 27.76
CA SER A 111 -12.37 5.42 27.90
C SER A 111 -11.81 4.82 26.60
N SER A 112 -11.07 3.71 26.70
CA SER A 112 -10.67 2.94 25.52
C SER A 112 -11.90 2.54 24.67
N SER A 113 -13.06 2.33 25.32
CA SER A 113 -14.35 2.11 24.65
C SER A 113 -14.83 3.30 23.82
N ASP A 114 -14.59 4.55 24.24
CA ASP A 114 -15.02 5.73 23.49
C ASP A 114 -14.13 5.98 22.28
N SER A 115 -12.84 5.69 22.40
CA SER A 115 -11.91 5.71 21.28
C SER A 115 -12.28 4.66 20.22
N THR A 116 -12.59 3.44 20.66
CA THR A 116 -13.05 2.34 19.80
C THR A 116 -14.38 2.71 19.13
N ARG A 117 -15.40 3.12 19.90
CA ARG A 117 -16.70 3.56 19.38
C ARG A 117 -16.59 4.68 18.33
N LYS A 118 -15.66 5.64 18.52
CA LYS A 118 -15.38 6.71 17.53
C LYS A 118 -14.73 6.16 16.25
N ALA A 119 -13.85 5.16 16.37
CA ALA A 119 -13.24 4.48 15.22
C ALA A 119 -14.28 3.66 14.45
N ASP A 120 -15.11 2.89 15.14
CA ASP A 120 -16.20 2.11 14.53
C ASP A 120 -17.19 3.04 13.83
N SER A 121 -17.63 4.10 14.51
CA SER A 121 -18.50 5.14 13.92
C SER A 121 -17.89 5.78 12.66
N PHE A 122 -16.58 5.96 12.60
CA PHE A 122 -15.90 6.45 11.39
C PHE A 122 -15.98 5.43 10.24
N LEU A 123 -15.77 4.14 10.52
CA LEU A 123 -15.89 3.06 9.52
C LEU A 123 -17.34 2.94 9.00
N LEU A 124 -18.33 2.95 9.90
CA LEU A 124 -19.76 2.91 9.53
C LEU A 124 -20.12 4.07 8.61
N ASN A 125 -19.78 5.30 8.99
CA ASN A 125 -20.04 6.49 8.17
C ASN A 125 -19.33 6.45 6.79
N ALA A 126 -18.15 5.82 6.69
CA ALA A 126 -17.45 5.67 5.43
C ALA A 126 -18.11 4.62 4.50
N ILE A 127 -18.69 3.55 5.08
CA ILE A 127 -19.45 2.54 4.34
C ILE A 127 -20.79 3.13 3.86
N ASP A 128 -21.49 3.85 4.73
CA ASP A 128 -22.83 4.40 4.44
C ASP A 128 -22.81 5.68 3.57
N GLN A 129 -21.64 6.21 3.24
CA GLN A 129 -21.49 7.33 2.30
C GLN A 129 -22.13 7.05 0.91
N TYR A 130 -22.26 5.77 0.53
CA TYR A 130 -22.69 5.35 -0.81
C TYR A 130 -23.87 4.36 -0.84
N GLY A 131 -24.54 4.13 0.28
CA GLY A 131 -25.71 3.25 0.40
C GLY A 131 -26.05 2.98 1.88
N SER A 132 -27.05 2.14 2.15
CA SER A 132 -27.44 1.79 3.52
C SER A 132 -28.08 0.40 3.59
N SER A 133 -28.35 -0.10 4.81
CA SER A 133 -28.95 -1.43 5.06
C SER A 133 -28.20 -2.55 4.31
N ASP A 134 -28.90 -3.40 3.57
CA ASP A 134 -28.35 -4.58 2.89
C ASP A 134 -27.84 -4.27 1.47
N ALA A 135 -27.82 -2.99 1.07
CA ALA A 135 -27.35 -2.60 -0.24
C ALA A 135 -25.84 -2.85 -0.41
N LEU A 136 -25.47 -3.54 -1.49
CA LEU A 136 -24.08 -3.79 -1.89
C LEU A 136 -23.36 -2.46 -2.11
N ARG A 137 -22.35 -2.18 -1.28
CA ARG A 137 -21.60 -0.93 -1.23
C ARG A 137 -20.19 -1.14 -0.71
N VAL A 138 -19.27 -0.28 -1.14
CA VAL A 138 -17.89 -0.29 -0.68
C VAL A 138 -17.45 1.15 -0.31
N PRO A 139 -16.74 1.35 0.81
CA PRO A 139 -16.31 2.68 1.25
C PRO A 139 -15.22 3.27 0.35
N GLN A 140 -15.10 4.60 0.28
CA GLN A 140 -13.96 5.26 -0.35
C GLN A 140 -12.74 5.24 0.59
N SER A 141 -11.65 4.57 0.19
CA SER A 141 -10.44 4.42 1.02
C SER A 141 -9.74 5.74 1.37
N TYR A 142 -9.91 6.79 0.55
CA TYR A 142 -9.23 8.08 0.73
C TYR A 142 -10.17 9.25 0.43
N THR A 143 -10.58 9.99 1.45
CA THR A 143 -11.49 11.14 1.34
C THR A 143 -10.81 12.51 1.49
N GLY A 144 -9.49 12.56 1.72
CA GLY A 144 -8.79 13.81 2.00
C GLY A 144 -7.28 13.81 1.76
N GLY A 145 -6.61 14.89 2.19
CA GLY A 145 -5.17 15.08 1.99
C GLY A 145 -4.78 15.17 0.52
N PHE A 146 -3.66 14.52 0.15
CA PHE A 146 -3.20 14.43 -1.25
C PHE A 146 -4.24 13.85 -2.21
N PHE A 147 -5.10 12.96 -1.70
CA PHE A 147 -6.16 12.27 -2.43
C PHE A 147 -7.51 12.99 -2.39
N GLY A 148 -7.61 14.12 -1.68
CA GLY A 148 -8.84 14.89 -1.58
C GLY A 148 -9.25 15.57 -2.89
N PRO A 149 -10.42 16.22 -2.90
CA PRO A 149 -10.87 17.05 -4.02
C PRO A 149 -9.82 18.07 -4.47
N GLY A 150 -9.66 18.22 -5.79
CA GLY A 150 -8.74 19.21 -6.36
C GLY A 150 -8.30 18.91 -7.79
N GLY A 151 -7.39 19.72 -8.32
CA GLY A 151 -6.99 19.68 -9.73
C GLY A 151 -6.33 18.37 -10.21
N LYS A 152 -5.92 17.48 -9.30
CA LYS A 152 -5.36 16.15 -9.63
C LYS A 152 -6.41 15.05 -9.75
N PHE A 153 -7.41 15.03 -8.86
CA PHE A 153 -8.37 13.93 -8.74
C PHE A 153 -9.83 14.34 -9.00
N GLY A 154 -10.11 15.62 -9.26
CA GLY A 154 -11.45 16.12 -9.54
C GLY A 154 -12.21 16.57 -8.28
N PRO A 155 -13.51 16.91 -8.40
CA PRO A 155 -14.30 17.48 -7.31
C PRO A 155 -14.63 16.48 -6.19
N THR A 156 -14.48 15.17 -6.44
CA THR A 156 -14.79 14.09 -5.50
C THR A 156 -13.54 13.39 -4.95
N GLY A 157 -12.35 13.91 -5.24
CA GLY A 157 -11.08 13.27 -4.83
C GLY A 157 -10.83 11.91 -5.51
N TYR A 158 -9.88 11.15 -4.98
CA TYR A 158 -9.47 9.86 -5.55
C TYR A 158 -10.49 8.78 -5.22
N GLN A 159 -11.29 8.43 -6.23
CA GLN A 159 -12.35 7.44 -6.15
C GLN A 159 -11.77 6.03 -6.29
N ALA A 160 -11.44 5.41 -5.15
CA ALA A 160 -11.02 4.02 -5.06
C ALA A 160 -11.42 3.43 -3.70
N SER A 161 -11.85 2.18 -3.73
CA SER A 161 -12.11 1.33 -2.57
C SER A 161 -11.19 0.11 -2.68
N PHE A 162 -10.15 0.04 -1.86
CA PHE A 162 -9.15 -1.04 -1.94
C PHE A 162 -9.60 -2.29 -1.19
N THR A 163 -9.40 -3.45 -1.82
CA THR A 163 -9.78 -4.76 -1.26
C THR A 163 -9.12 -5.04 0.09
N TYR A 164 -7.87 -4.60 0.31
CA TYR A 164 -7.22 -4.64 1.62
C TYR A 164 -7.99 -3.84 2.69
N ASP A 165 -8.32 -2.58 2.41
CA ASP A 165 -8.99 -1.71 3.39
C ASP A 165 -10.40 -2.24 3.70
N ASN A 166 -11.11 -2.78 2.69
CA ASN A 166 -12.41 -3.44 2.85
C ASN A 166 -12.31 -4.69 3.74
N ALA A 167 -11.33 -5.57 3.50
CA ALA A 167 -11.11 -6.77 4.29
C ALA A 167 -10.76 -6.48 5.75
N VAL A 168 -9.89 -5.50 6.00
CA VAL A 168 -9.56 -5.03 7.36
C VAL A 168 -10.78 -4.42 8.05
N THR A 169 -11.61 -3.66 7.31
CA THR A 169 -12.85 -3.07 7.84
C THR A 169 -13.86 -4.15 8.25
N VAL A 170 -14.07 -5.19 7.44
CA VAL A 170 -14.89 -6.36 7.80
C VAL A 170 -14.37 -6.99 9.10
N MET A 171 -13.07 -7.29 9.19
CA MET A 171 -12.51 -7.95 10.38
C MET A 171 -12.54 -7.06 11.63
N ALA A 172 -12.43 -5.75 11.50
CA ALA A 172 -12.56 -4.81 12.61
C ALA A 172 -14.00 -4.77 13.14
N LEU A 173 -15.00 -4.61 12.26
CA LEU A 173 -16.41 -4.55 12.65
C LEU A 173 -16.92 -5.89 13.22
N LEU A 174 -16.38 -7.02 12.76
CA LEU A 174 -16.67 -8.35 13.33
C LEU A 174 -16.13 -8.56 14.75
N THR A 175 -15.39 -7.62 15.35
CA THR A 175 -15.08 -7.69 16.79
C THR A 175 -16.32 -7.48 17.66
N ASN A 176 -17.35 -6.80 17.13
CA ASN A 176 -18.68 -6.72 17.71
C ASN A 176 -19.61 -7.70 16.97
N HIS A 177 -19.87 -8.86 17.57
CA HIS A 177 -20.60 -9.97 16.94
C HIS A 177 -22.12 -9.78 16.76
N THR A 178 -22.65 -8.59 17.06
CA THR A 178 -24.09 -8.27 16.99
C THR A 178 -24.32 -6.80 16.69
N GLY A 179 -25.47 -6.46 16.11
CA GLY A 179 -25.91 -5.07 15.92
C GLY A 179 -25.39 -4.41 14.64
N THR A 180 -25.26 -3.09 14.66
CA THR A 180 -24.97 -2.27 13.48
C THR A 180 -23.66 -2.68 12.81
N ASP A 181 -22.58 -2.83 13.59
CA ASP A 181 -21.24 -3.18 13.10
C ASP A 181 -21.24 -4.52 12.36
N PHE A 182 -21.90 -5.52 12.95
CA PHE A 182 -22.06 -6.85 12.37
C PHE A 182 -22.81 -6.81 11.02
N THR A 183 -23.88 -6.00 10.94
CA THR A 183 -24.65 -5.81 9.69
C THR A 183 -23.79 -5.15 8.60
N HIS A 184 -22.94 -4.18 8.97
CA HIS A 184 -22.02 -3.52 8.03
C HIS A 184 -20.89 -4.45 7.57
N ALA A 185 -20.38 -5.30 8.46
CA ALA A 185 -19.42 -6.33 8.09
C ALA A 185 -20.00 -7.33 7.08
N ILE A 186 -21.25 -7.75 7.28
CA ILE A 186 -22.00 -8.61 6.33
C ILE A 186 -22.18 -7.91 4.99
N ALA A 187 -22.72 -6.68 4.96
CA ALA A 187 -22.96 -5.96 3.71
C ALA A 187 -21.67 -5.70 2.90
N LEU A 188 -20.55 -5.39 3.57
CA LEU A 188 -19.24 -5.24 2.92
C LEU A 188 -18.65 -6.59 2.47
N GLY A 189 -18.88 -7.66 3.24
CA GLY A 189 -18.55 -9.04 2.88
C GLY A 189 -19.30 -9.54 1.64
N ASP A 190 -20.61 -9.32 1.59
CA ASP A 190 -21.47 -9.62 0.44
C ASP A 190 -21.07 -8.81 -0.78
N SER A 191 -20.60 -7.57 -0.60
CA SER A 191 -20.04 -6.74 -1.69
C SER A 191 -18.73 -7.34 -2.23
N LEU A 192 -17.87 -7.90 -1.38
CA LEU A 192 -16.67 -8.63 -1.83
C LEU A 192 -17.00 -9.98 -2.50
N LEU A 193 -18.03 -10.71 -2.03
CA LEU A 193 -18.53 -11.91 -2.72
C LEU A 193 -19.09 -11.57 -4.10
N TYR A 194 -19.97 -10.56 -4.18
CA TYR A 194 -20.53 -10.07 -5.44
C TYR A 194 -19.41 -9.69 -6.44
N ALA A 195 -18.36 -9.04 -5.93
CA ALA A 195 -17.21 -8.67 -6.73
C ALA A 195 -16.40 -9.87 -7.27
N GLN A 196 -16.31 -10.95 -6.49
CA GLN A 196 -15.66 -12.20 -6.89
C GLN A 196 -16.54 -12.98 -7.90
N ASP A 197 -17.85 -13.04 -7.67
CA ASP A 197 -18.83 -13.77 -8.49
C ASP A 197 -19.05 -13.15 -9.88
N HIS A 198 -18.90 -11.82 -9.98
CA HIS A 198 -19.14 -11.04 -11.19
C HIS A 198 -17.84 -10.48 -11.81
N ASP A 199 -16.69 -11.04 -11.46
CA ASP A 199 -15.45 -10.68 -12.15
C ASP A 199 -15.50 -11.14 -13.63
N PRO A 200 -15.10 -10.31 -14.61
CA PRO A 200 -15.14 -10.68 -16.03
C PRO A 200 -14.34 -11.93 -16.42
N VAL A 201 -13.39 -12.39 -15.58
CA VAL A 201 -12.61 -13.61 -15.80
C VAL A 201 -13.23 -14.83 -15.10
N ASN A 202 -14.03 -14.62 -14.05
CA ASN A 202 -14.73 -15.66 -13.28
C ASN A 202 -13.85 -16.87 -12.87
N ASP A 203 -12.61 -16.60 -12.43
CA ASP A 203 -11.66 -17.60 -11.93
C ASP A 203 -11.50 -17.58 -10.39
N GLY A 204 -12.36 -16.82 -9.69
CA GLY A 204 -12.30 -16.64 -8.23
C GLY A 204 -11.39 -15.51 -7.75
N ARG A 205 -10.79 -14.71 -8.65
CA ARG A 205 -10.03 -13.50 -8.30
C ARG A 205 -10.89 -12.40 -7.66
N ILE A 206 -10.21 -11.50 -6.97
CA ILE A 206 -10.75 -10.23 -6.46
C ILE A 206 -9.75 -9.14 -6.83
N ARG A 207 -10.23 -8.05 -7.43
CA ARG A 207 -9.41 -6.95 -7.94
C ARG A 207 -8.80 -6.10 -6.83
N ALA A 208 -7.77 -5.32 -7.15
CA ALA A 208 -7.06 -4.50 -6.19
C ALA A 208 -7.94 -3.38 -5.62
N SER A 209 -8.82 -2.81 -6.44
CA SER A 209 -9.83 -1.85 -5.98
C SER A 209 -11.06 -1.77 -6.91
N TYR A 210 -12.15 -1.26 -6.34
CA TYR A 210 -13.41 -0.93 -7.01
C TYR A 210 -13.69 0.57 -6.91
N LEU A 211 -14.61 1.10 -7.73
CA LEU A 211 -15.16 2.43 -7.47
C LEU A 211 -16.27 2.32 -6.42
N PRO A 212 -16.38 3.28 -5.49
CA PRO A 212 -17.48 3.29 -4.52
C PRO A 212 -18.77 3.88 -5.11
N THR A 213 -18.65 4.79 -6.09
CA THR A 213 -19.81 5.43 -6.75
C THR A 213 -19.71 5.42 -8.29
N PRO A 214 -20.57 4.66 -8.99
CA PRO A 214 -21.37 3.54 -8.46
C PRO A 214 -20.48 2.29 -8.28
N PHE A 215 -20.71 1.51 -7.22
CA PHE A 215 -20.07 0.20 -7.05
C PHE A 215 -20.52 -0.82 -8.11
N ILE A 216 -21.82 -0.83 -8.44
CA ILE A 216 -22.40 -1.66 -9.51
C ILE A 216 -22.67 -0.79 -10.74
N THR A 217 -22.21 -1.23 -11.90
CA THR A 217 -22.28 -0.46 -13.15
C THR A 217 -23.71 -0.34 -13.68
N THR A 218 -24.17 0.90 -13.88
CA THR A 218 -25.58 1.19 -14.20
C THR A 218 -25.88 1.46 -15.68
N LEU A 219 -24.87 1.78 -16.50
CA LEU A 219 -25.07 2.39 -17.82
C LEU A 219 -24.42 1.67 -19.01
N GLY A 220 -23.81 0.49 -18.83
CA GLY A 220 -23.38 -0.36 -19.95
C GLY A 220 -22.25 0.19 -20.85
N ARG A 221 -21.71 1.39 -20.57
CA ARG A 221 -20.84 2.13 -21.49
C ARG A 221 -19.38 1.70 -21.48
N ASP A 222 -18.81 1.52 -20.29
CA ASP A 222 -17.39 1.14 -20.09
C ASP A 222 -17.24 -0.28 -19.53
N TYR A 223 -18.33 -0.85 -19.01
CA TYR A 223 -18.52 -2.20 -18.48
C TYR A 223 -19.98 -2.62 -18.73
N PRO A 224 -20.32 -3.93 -18.76
CA PRO A 224 -21.71 -4.39 -18.79
C PRO A 224 -22.56 -3.80 -17.66
N VAL A 225 -23.89 -3.76 -17.78
CA VAL A 225 -24.76 -3.37 -16.66
C VAL A 225 -24.78 -4.48 -15.63
N GLY A 226 -24.76 -4.15 -14.34
CA GLY A 226 -24.83 -5.12 -13.24
C GLY A 226 -23.49 -5.74 -12.83
N THR A 227 -22.35 -5.25 -13.35
CA THR A 227 -21.01 -5.73 -12.92
C THR A 227 -20.38 -4.82 -11.86
N PRO A 228 -19.44 -5.32 -11.05
CA PRO A 228 -18.61 -4.48 -10.18
C PRO A 228 -17.82 -3.47 -11.01
N TYR A 229 -17.80 -2.20 -10.59
CA TYR A 229 -17.00 -1.19 -11.27
C TYR A 229 -15.53 -1.32 -10.84
N ILE A 230 -14.75 -2.05 -11.62
CA ILE A 230 -13.33 -2.29 -11.32
C ILE A 230 -12.52 -0.98 -11.40
N GLY A 231 -12.02 -0.56 -10.25
CA GLY A 231 -11.24 0.66 -10.01
C GLY A 231 -9.75 0.47 -10.27
N GLY A 232 -9.21 -0.72 -9.98
CA GLY A 232 -7.84 -1.12 -10.31
C GLY A 232 -7.78 -2.61 -10.65
N TRP A 233 -7.35 -2.93 -11.88
CA TRP A 233 -7.46 -4.28 -12.46
C TRP A 233 -6.46 -5.31 -11.91
N SER A 234 -5.36 -4.85 -11.31
CA SER A 234 -4.38 -5.71 -10.63
C SER A 234 -5.03 -6.68 -9.66
N VAL A 235 -4.46 -7.88 -9.55
CA VAL A 235 -4.82 -8.87 -8.52
C VAL A 235 -3.53 -9.15 -7.76
N TYR A 236 -3.36 -8.55 -6.58
CA TYR A 236 -2.17 -8.75 -5.75
C TYR A 236 -2.33 -9.97 -4.85
N THR A 237 -1.27 -10.74 -4.67
CA THR A 237 -1.31 -11.97 -3.86
C THR A 237 -1.71 -11.68 -2.40
N GLY A 238 -1.22 -10.56 -1.83
CA GLY A 238 -1.62 -10.09 -0.50
C GLY A 238 -3.11 -9.73 -0.43
N ASN A 239 -3.63 -8.91 -1.36
CA ASN A 239 -5.05 -8.52 -1.37
C ASN A 239 -6.00 -9.72 -1.45
N MET A 240 -5.63 -10.74 -2.22
CA MET A 240 -6.38 -12.01 -2.30
C MET A 240 -6.42 -12.73 -0.95
N ALA A 241 -5.29 -12.77 -0.23
CA ALA A 241 -5.23 -13.36 1.11
C ALA A 241 -6.02 -12.55 2.15
N TRP A 242 -5.99 -11.21 2.10
CA TRP A 242 -6.80 -10.36 2.97
C TRP A 242 -8.30 -10.56 2.76
N ALA A 243 -8.78 -10.59 1.51
CA ALA A 243 -10.18 -10.90 1.22
C ALA A 243 -10.56 -12.32 1.69
N GLY A 244 -9.67 -13.29 1.49
CA GLY A 244 -9.81 -14.65 2.02
C GLY A 244 -9.94 -14.70 3.55
N MET A 245 -9.12 -13.95 4.29
CA MET A 245 -9.23 -13.84 5.75
C MET A 245 -10.56 -13.20 6.17
N ALA A 246 -11.00 -12.14 5.50
CA ALA A 246 -12.29 -11.51 5.78
C ALA A 246 -13.45 -12.51 5.60
N PHE A 247 -13.43 -13.32 4.54
CA PHE A 247 -14.39 -14.40 4.33
C PHE A 247 -14.31 -15.50 5.40
N CYS A 248 -13.11 -15.92 5.81
CA CYS A 248 -12.94 -16.87 6.93
C CYS A 248 -13.54 -16.34 8.24
N HIS A 249 -13.34 -15.06 8.53
CA HIS A 249 -13.92 -14.40 9.70
C HIS A 249 -15.45 -14.29 9.61
N LEU A 250 -15.99 -13.92 8.44
CA LEU A 250 -17.44 -13.88 8.19
C LEU A 250 -18.08 -15.26 8.32
N TYR A 251 -17.50 -16.31 7.73
CA TYR A 251 -17.99 -17.68 7.90
C TYR A 251 -18.02 -18.10 9.37
N LYS A 252 -16.94 -17.83 10.12
CA LYS A 252 -16.87 -18.14 11.55
C LYS A 252 -17.92 -17.40 12.39
N ALA A 253 -18.27 -16.18 12.00
CA ALA A 253 -19.21 -15.33 12.75
C ALA A 253 -20.69 -15.52 12.34
N THR A 254 -20.96 -16.01 11.13
CA THR A 254 -22.33 -16.15 10.58
C THR A 254 -22.78 -17.62 10.39
N GLY A 255 -21.84 -18.55 10.21
CA GLY A 255 -22.12 -19.90 9.72
C GLY A 255 -22.44 -19.98 8.22
N ASP A 256 -22.46 -18.86 7.49
CA ASP A 256 -22.87 -18.84 6.08
C ASP A 256 -21.77 -19.37 5.14
N SER A 257 -22.03 -20.55 4.60
CA SER A 257 -21.15 -21.26 3.65
C SER A 257 -20.74 -20.44 2.42
N ARG A 258 -21.51 -19.40 2.01
CA ARG A 258 -21.11 -18.50 0.91
C ARG A 258 -19.74 -17.90 1.14
N TYR A 259 -19.42 -17.52 2.38
CA TYR A 259 -18.11 -16.98 2.73
C TYR A 259 -17.02 -18.05 2.71
N LEU A 260 -17.27 -19.26 3.22
CA LEU A 260 -16.28 -20.36 3.11
C LEU A 260 -15.99 -20.70 1.64
N ASN A 261 -17.01 -20.73 0.79
CA ASN A 261 -16.85 -20.92 -0.65
C ASN A 261 -16.05 -19.76 -1.30
N GLY A 262 -16.31 -18.51 -0.91
CA GLY A 262 -15.53 -17.34 -1.35
C GLY A 262 -14.05 -17.44 -0.97
N ALA A 263 -13.75 -17.88 0.26
CA ALA A 263 -12.40 -18.17 0.73
C ALA A 263 -11.76 -19.31 -0.08
N LEU A 264 -12.47 -20.42 -0.30
CA LEU A 264 -11.98 -21.55 -1.10
C LEU A 264 -11.72 -21.18 -2.57
N ARG A 265 -12.44 -20.20 -3.13
CA ARG A 265 -12.11 -19.64 -4.46
C ARG A 265 -10.84 -18.79 -4.42
N ALA A 266 -10.71 -17.91 -3.43
CA ALA A 266 -9.53 -17.05 -3.28
C ALA A 266 -8.23 -17.86 -3.04
N VAL A 267 -8.28 -18.90 -2.21
CA VAL A 267 -7.12 -19.76 -1.90
C VAL A 267 -6.66 -20.57 -3.12
N ASN A 268 -7.60 -21.10 -3.89
CA ASN A 268 -7.30 -21.86 -5.10
C ASN A 268 -6.74 -20.96 -6.20
N TRP A 269 -7.24 -19.72 -6.30
CA TRP A 269 -6.67 -18.72 -7.20
C TRP A 269 -5.21 -18.38 -6.84
N ILE A 270 -4.90 -18.14 -5.56
CA ILE A 270 -3.52 -17.91 -5.08
C ILE A 270 -2.64 -19.12 -5.42
N GLN A 271 -3.14 -20.34 -5.18
CA GLN A 271 -2.38 -21.55 -5.46
C GLN A 271 -2.08 -21.74 -6.96
N ALA A 272 -3.02 -21.43 -7.86
CA ALA A 272 -2.84 -21.59 -9.31
C ALA A 272 -1.96 -20.48 -9.93
N ASN A 273 -1.98 -19.27 -9.35
CA ASN A 273 -1.37 -18.09 -9.96
C ASN A 273 -0.07 -17.64 -9.30
N SER A 274 0.05 -17.82 -7.99
CA SER A 274 1.11 -17.22 -7.17
C SER A 274 2.04 -18.22 -6.50
N ALA A 275 1.68 -19.51 -6.38
CA ALA A 275 2.56 -20.50 -5.77
C ALA A 275 3.87 -20.67 -6.58
N ASP A 276 4.99 -20.73 -5.87
CA ASP A 276 6.33 -20.64 -6.47
C ASP A 276 7.32 -21.48 -5.65
N ASP A 277 7.93 -22.46 -6.28
CA ASP A 277 8.84 -23.44 -5.68
C ASP A 277 10.31 -23.00 -5.65
N ARG A 278 10.65 -21.86 -6.28
CA ARG A 278 12.03 -21.39 -6.40
C ARG A 278 12.58 -20.93 -5.05
N GLY A 279 13.82 -21.29 -4.76
CA GLY A 279 14.50 -20.90 -3.52
C GLY A 279 13.84 -21.55 -2.30
N ALA A 280 13.38 -20.73 -1.35
CA ALA A 280 12.72 -21.18 -0.12
C ALA A 280 11.21 -21.48 -0.29
N GLY A 281 10.72 -21.62 -1.53
CA GLY A 281 9.30 -21.75 -1.83
C GLY A 281 8.53 -20.45 -1.61
N GLY A 282 7.34 -20.55 -1.03
CA GLY A 282 6.41 -19.44 -0.81
C GLY A 282 5.57 -19.06 -2.04
N TYR A 283 5.19 -17.79 -2.11
CA TYR A 283 4.26 -17.25 -3.10
C TYR A 283 4.81 -15.95 -3.71
N ALA A 284 4.86 -15.90 -5.03
CA ALA A 284 5.19 -14.70 -5.79
C ALA A 284 4.01 -13.72 -5.83
N ASP A 285 4.29 -12.47 -6.18
CA ASP A 285 3.22 -11.53 -6.44
C ASP A 285 2.58 -11.73 -7.83
N THR A 286 1.37 -11.25 -7.96
CA THR A 286 0.62 -11.24 -9.21
C THR A 286 0.10 -9.84 -9.48
N SER A 287 -0.19 -9.56 -10.75
CA SER A 287 -0.80 -8.31 -11.18
C SER A 287 -1.53 -8.56 -12.49
N GLU A 288 -2.31 -7.60 -12.96
CA GLU A 288 -2.80 -7.60 -14.33
C GLU A 288 -2.09 -6.48 -15.11
N ALA A 289 -2.03 -6.58 -16.43
CA ALA A 289 -1.55 -5.48 -17.25
C ALA A 289 -2.46 -4.25 -17.06
N GLU A 290 -1.88 -3.04 -17.00
CA GLU A 290 -2.60 -1.78 -16.75
C GLU A 290 -3.67 -1.44 -17.83
N ASP A 291 -3.64 -2.13 -18.97
CA ASP A 291 -4.62 -2.03 -20.04
C ASP A 291 -5.70 -3.13 -20.02
N GLY A 292 -5.67 -4.04 -19.04
CA GLY A 292 -6.59 -5.18 -18.92
C GLY A 292 -6.28 -6.34 -19.87
N SER A 293 -5.13 -6.35 -20.55
CA SER A 293 -4.81 -7.37 -21.57
C SER A 293 -4.50 -8.78 -21.04
N GLY A 294 -4.33 -8.95 -19.72
CA GLY A 294 -4.18 -10.26 -19.10
C GLY A 294 -3.28 -10.27 -17.86
N LEU A 295 -3.26 -11.43 -17.18
CA LEU A 295 -2.51 -11.63 -15.94
C LEU A 295 -0.99 -11.54 -16.18
N VAL A 296 -0.33 -10.67 -15.43
CA VAL A 296 1.12 -10.52 -15.37
C VAL A 296 1.60 -11.14 -14.06
N LYS A 297 2.01 -12.42 -14.13
CA LYS A 297 2.71 -13.09 -13.02
C LYS A 297 4.02 -12.35 -12.73
N ARG A 298 4.27 -11.96 -11.48
CA ARG A 298 5.57 -11.43 -11.07
C ARG A 298 6.45 -12.60 -10.65
N THR A 299 7.75 -12.40 -10.80
CA THR A 299 8.75 -13.40 -10.41
C THR A 299 9.36 -13.13 -9.03
N TRP A 300 9.06 -11.99 -8.40
CA TRP A 300 9.50 -11.64 -7.04
C TRP A 300 8.45 -12.02 -6.00
N LYS A 301 8.90 -12.29 -4.77
CA LYS A 301 8.07 -12.64 -3.60
C LYS A 301 8.16 -11.51 -2.57
N ALA A 302 7.05 -11.05 -2.00
CA ALA A 302 7.06 -10.11 -0.86
C ALA A 302 6.90 -10.86 0.47
N THR A 303 7.64 -10.44 1.49
CA THR A 303 7.49 -10.96 2.86
C THR A 303 6.11 -10.66 3.43
N GLU A 304 5.57 -9.47 3.19
CA GLU A 304 4.21 -9.05 3.59
C GLU A 304 3.15 -9.99 2.99
N HIS A 305 3.14 -10.16 1.67
CA HIS A 305 2.19 -11.05 0.99
C HIS A 305 2.28 -12.52 1.47
N ASN A 306 3.47 -13.00 1.84
CA ASN A 306 3.63 -14.38 2.36
C ASN A 306 3.20 -14.52 3.83
N ILE A 307 3.28 -13.46 4.64
CA ILE A 307 2.65 -13.43 5.97
C ILE A 307 1.13 -13.54 5.83
N ASP A 308 0.54 -12.77 4.91
CA ASP A 308 -0.90 -12.74 4.68
C ASP A 308 -1.41 -14.09 4.16
N VAL A 309 -0.73 -14.67 3.16
CA VAL A 309 -1.04 -16.00 2.62
C VAL A 309 -0.92 -17.08 3.69
N GLY A 310 0.15 -17.07 4.49
CA GLY A 310 0.32 -18.01 5.58
C GLY A 310 -0.81 -17.93 6.61
N ALA A 311 -1.18 -16.72 7.04
CA ALA A 311 -2.26 -16.50 7.98
C ALA A 311 -3.62 -16.96 7.42
N PHE A 312 -3.93 -16.60 6.17
CA PHE A 312 -5.15 -17.02 5.50
C PHE A 312 -5.27 -18.54 5.38
N PHE A 313 -4.19 -19.21 4.96
CA PHE A 313 -4.20 -20.65 4.75
C PHE A 313 -4.27 -21.40 6.09
N ALA A 314 -3.68 -20.86 7.16
CA ALA A 314 -3.85 -21.38 8.52
C ALA A 314 -5.30 -21.25 9.02
N MET A 315 -5.99 -20.14 8.72
CA MET A 315 -7.43 -20.00 9.03
C MET A 315 -8.28 -21.03 8.27
N LEU A 316 -8.00 -21.24 6.98
CA LEU A 316 -8.72 -22.25 6.18
C LEU A 316 -8.50 -23.66 6.72
N HIS A 317 -7.28 -24.02 7.13
CA HIS A 317 -7.03 -25.30 7.80
C HIS A 317 -7.89 -25.44 9.07
N GLN A 318 -7.96 -24.41 9.92
CA GLN A 318 -8.78 -24.44 11.13
C GLN A 318 -10.29 -24.60 10.85
N LEU A 319 -10.78 -24.04 9.74
CA LEU A 319 -12.20 -24.08 9.36
C LEU A 319 -12.61 -25.36 8.61
N THR A 320 -11.67 -26.05 7.98
CA THR A 320 -11.95 -27.21 7.09
C THR A 320 -11.36 -28.52 7.57
N GLY A 321 -10.36 -28.50 8.45
CA GLY A 321 -9.57 -29.67 8.84
C GLY A 321 -8.59 -30.16 7.76
N ASP A 322 -8.62 -29.62 6.53
CA ASP A 322 -7.78 -30.08 5.43
C ASP A 322 -6.30 -29.71 5.67
N GLN A 323 -5.47 -30.76 5.76
CA GLN A 323 -4.03 -30.68 6.01
C GLN A 323 -3.28 -29.99 4.85
N THR A 324 -3.85 -29.97 3.64
CA THR A 324 -3.30 -29.27 2.47
C THR A 324 -3.09 -27.79 2.76
N TRP A 325 -4.05 -27.13 3.41
CA TRP A 325 -3.94 -25.72 3.78
C TRP A 325 -2.90 -25.49 4.87
N ARG A 326 -2.75 -26.41 5.83
CA ARG A 326 -1.68 -26.36 6.84
C ARG A 326 -0.30 -26.44 6.18
N ASN A 327 -0.07 -27.42 5.30
CA ASN A 327 1.20 -27.60 4.62
C ASN A 327 1.55 -26.39 3.72
N ARG A 328 0.55 -25.83 3.04
CA ARG A 328 0.71 -24.63 2.19
C ARG A 328 0.91 -23.34 2.99
N SER A 329 0.34 -23.24 4.19
CA SER A 329 0.66 -22.21 5.21
C SER A 329 2.11 -22.34 5.69
N ASP A 330 2.53 -23.56 6.05
CA ASP A 330 3.89 -23.84 6.53
C ASP A 330 4.95 -23.47 5.48
N ASN A 331 4.66 -23.64 4.18
CA ASN A 331 5.46 -23.16 3.05
C ASN A 331 5.58 -21.62 3.02
N ALA A 332 4.45 -20.90 3.13
CA ALA A 332 4.47 -19.43 3.18
C ALA A 332 5.32 -18.91 4.35
N PHE A 333 5.15 -19.49 5.54
CA PHE A 333 5.94 -19.13 6.71
C PHE A 333 7.39 -19.62 6.65
N ALA A 334 7.71 -20.67 5.89
CA ALA A 334 9.10 -21.07 5.63
C ALA A 334 9.83 -20.00 4.85
N PHE A 335 9.22 -19.47 3.77
CA PHE A 335 9.75 -18.32 3.06
C PHE A 335 9.92 -17.11 4.00
N VAL A 336 8.92 -16.73 4.80
CA VAL A 336 9.01 -15.60 5.75
C VAL A 336 10.16 -15.77 6.75
N ARG A 337 10.44 -16.99 7.23
CA ARG A 337 11.59 -17.25 8.11
C ARG A 337 12.93 -16.95 7.45
N THR A 338 13.08 -17.19 6.14
CA THR A 338 14.31 -16.84 5.39
C THR A 338 14.51 -15.33 5.22
N MET A 339 13.45 -14.55 5.36
CA MET A 339 13.49 -13.08 5.28
C MET A 339 13.86 -12.40 6.62
N GLN A 340 14.15 -13.16 7.68
CA GLN A 340 14.60 -12.59 8.96
C GLN A 340 16.07 -12.15 8.89
N ALA A 341 16.30 -10.84 9.01
CA ALA A 341 17.63 -10.26 9.11
C ALA A 341 18.29 -10.55 10.49
N PRO A 342 19.63 -10.48 10.62
CA PRO A 342 20.33 -10.77 11.88
C PRO A 342 19.87 -9.95 13.09
N ASN A 343 19.50 -8.69 12.86
CA ASN A 343 18.94 -7.75 13.85
C ASN A 343 17.45 -7.99 14.18
N LYS A 344 16.86 -9.09 13.69
CA LYS A 344 15.44 -9.48 13.85
C LYS A 344 14.41 -8.58 13.15
N SER A 345 14.82 -7.65 12.27
CA SER A 345 13.88 -7.08 11.29
C SER A 345 13.59 -8.09 10.17
N LEU A 346 12.55 -7.82 9.37
CA LEU A 346 12.27 -8.57 8.16
C LEU A 346 12.76 -7.79 6.93
N TRP A 347 13.39 -8.48 5.99
CA TRP A 347 13.61 -7.98 4.64
C TRP A 347 12.28 -7.91 3.87
N THR A 348 12.22 -7.09 2.82
CA THR A 348 10.96 -6.80 2.10
C THR A 348 10.48 -7.95 1.23
N GLY A 349 11.39 -8.84 0.81
CA GLY A 349 11.09 -9.97 -0.05
C GLY A 349 12.31 -10.43 -0.85
N THR A 350 12.11 -10.90 -2.08
CA THR A 350 13.18 -11.25 -3.03
C THR A 350 13.35 -10.20 -4.13
N GLY A 351 14.48 -10.28 -4.85
CA GLY A 351 14.65 -9.69 -6.16
C GLY A 351 13.80 -10.35 -7.24
N LEU A 352 14.00 -9.90 -8.49
CA LEU A 352 13.26 -10.36 -9.68
C LEU A 352 13.52 -11.82 -10.06
N ASP A 353 14.56 -12.45 -9.52
CA ASP A 353 14.85 -13.87 -9.70
C ASP A 353 13.94 -14.79 -8.86
N GLY A 354 13.21 -14.23 -7.88
CA GLY A 354 12.35 -14.97 -6.95
C GLY A 354 13.10 -15.74 -5.88
N VAL A 355 14.40 -15.50 -5.71
CA VAL A 355 15.30 -16.29 -4.87
C VAL A 355 16.24 -15.41 -4.03
N THR A 356 16.95 -14.48 -4.65
CA THR A 356 17.89 -13.60 -3.94
C THR A 356 17.14 -12.66 -3.01
N THR A 357 17.47 -12.66 -1.72
CA THR A 357 16.89 -11.74 -0.73
C THR A 357 17.06 -10.29 -1.16
N ASN A 358 15.98 -9.52 -1.13
CA ASN A 358 16.03 -8.08 -1.32
C ASN A 358 16.46 -7.40 -0.02
N GLU A 359 17.78 -7.21 0.12
CA GLU A 359 18.38 -6.49 1.25
C GLU A 359 18.32 -4.95 1.09
N ASP A 360 17.61 -4.40 0.10
CA ASP A 360 17.33 -2.94 0.00
C ASP A 360 16.31 -2.48 1.08
N GLY A 361 16.65 -2.72 2.35
CA GLY A 361 16.22 -1.98 3.53
C GLY A 361 17.42 -1.18 4.07
N PRO A 362 17.24 -0.20 5.00
CA PRO A 362 18.06 1.00 5.11
C PRO A 362 19.55 0.78 5.47
N ARG A 363 20.33 0.37 4.46
CA ARG A 363 21.77 0.54 4.35
C ARG A 363 22.00 1.38 3.10
N GLY A 364 22.72 2.50 3.25
CA GLY A 364 23.15 3.25 2.08
C GLY A 364 24.07 2.35 1.25
N ARG A 365 23.71 2.11 -0.01
CA ARG A 365 24.61 1.41 -0.94
C ARG A 365 25.88 2.25 -1.11
N PRO A 366 27.08 1.71 -0.81
CA PRO A 366 28.27 2.14 -1.51
C PRO A 366 28.13 1.75 -2.99
N ASP A 367 28.89 2.42 -3.85
CA ASP A 367 29.31 1.90 -5.14
C ASP A 367 28.18 1.69 -6.18
N LEU A 368 27.71 2.81 -6.73
CA LEU A 368 27.31 2.85 -8.14
C LEU A 368 28.07 3.98 -8.85
N GLU A 369 29.27 3.69 -9.34
CA GLU A 369 29.96 4.58 -10.27
C GLU A 369 29.13 4.72 -11.54
N LEU A 370 28.53 5.90 -11.74
CA LEU A 370 27.89 6.23 -12.99
C LEU A 370 28.96 6.67 -14.00
N PRO A 371 29.03 6.09 -15.21
CA PRO A 371 29.99 6.51 -16.22
C PRO A 371 29.76 7.98 -16.59
N GLY A 372 30.82 8.78 -16.48
CA GLY A 372 30.73 10.23 -16.51
C GLY A 372 30.26 10.80 -17.86
N HIS A 373 29.35 11.78 -17.78
CA HIS A 373 29.17 12.77 -18.84
C HIS A 373 29.77 14.12 -18.38
N PRO A 374 30.43 14.87 -19.30
CA PRO A 374 31.22 16.03 -18.92
C PRO A 374 30.34 17.22 -18.50
N GLY A 375 30.62 17.77 -17.32
CA GLY A 375 30.13 19.09 -16.93
C GLY A 375 30.87 20.21 -17.69
N PRO A 376 30.28 21.41 -17.82
CA PRO A 376 30.90 22.54 -18.50
C PRO A 376 32.05 23.15 -17.67
N ASP A 377 33.07 23.64 -18.36
CA ASP A 377 34.28 24.23 -17.77
C ASP A 377 34.00 25.41 -16.83
N LEU A 378 34.58 25.36 -15.63
CA LEU A 378 34.91 26.55 -14.84
C LEU A 378 36.41 26.50 -14.48
N LEU A 379 37.17 27.38 -15.12
CA LEU A 379 38.63 27.51 -14.97
C LEU A 379 39.04 28.03 -13.59
N PRO A 380 40.07 27.45 -12.94
CA PRO A 380 40.84 28.13 -11.91
C PRO A 380 42.05 28.87 -12.52
N LEU A 381 42.33 30.06 -11.99
CA LEU A 381 43.47 30.90 -12.37
C LEU A 381 44.81 30.28 -11.90
N GLY A 382 45.79 30.13 -12.80
CA GLY A 382 47.06 29.46 -12.45
C GLY A 382 48.24 29.66 -13.41
N ARG A 383 48.89 30.83 -13.35
CA ARG A 383 50.28 31.17 -13.77
C ARG A 383 50.76 30.88 -15.22
N LEU A 384 51.30 31.92 -15.86
CA LEU A 384 51.99 31.84 -17.16
C LEU A 384 53.33 31.08 -17.09
N ARG A 385 53.63 30.29 -18.14
CA ARG A 385 54.97 30.21 -18.76
C ARG A 385 54.87 29.90 -20.27
N ARG A 386 55.92 30.20 -21.04
CA ARG A 386 55.89 30.39 -22.52
C ARG A 386 56.13 29.09 -23.32
N ARG A 387 55.42 28.95 -24.46
CA ARG A 387 55.74 28.46 -25.85
C ARG A 387 56.95 27.48 -26.10
N PRO A 388 57.04 26.71 -27.23
CA PRO A 388 56.34 26.87 -28.54
C PRO A 388 55.85 25.59 -29.31
N HIS A 389 55.11 25.85 -30.40
CA HIS A 389 54.98 25.14 -31.70
C HIS A 389 54.97 23.60 -31.87
N GLY A 390 53.92 23.10 -32.55
CA GLY A 390 53.92 21.88 -33.36
C GLY A 390 52.76 21.85 -34.37
N ARG A 391 53.02 21.66 -35.67
CA ARG A 391 52.01 21.54 -36.75
C ARG A 391 51.90 20.07 -37.20
N HIS A 392 50.70 19.56 -37.44
CA HIS A 392 50.28 18.73 -38.62
C HIS A 392 48.81 18.27 -38.46
N ARG A 393 47.88 18.71 -39.31
CA ARG A 393 47.43 18.17 -40.62
C ARG A 393 46.55 16.88 -40.58
N ARG A 394 45.25 17.10 -40.81
CA ARG A 394 44.28 16.32 -41.62
C ARG A 394 44.20 14.79 -41.44
N ARG A 395 42.98 14.32 -41.13
CA ARG A 395 42.08 13.68 -42.13
C ARG A 395 40.61 13.69 -41.67
N LEU A 396 39.70 13.76 -42.64
CA LEU A 396 38.25 13.69 -42.48
C LEU A 396 37.79 12.23 -42.58
N HIS A 397 36.69 11.85 -41.89
CA HIS A 397 35.54 11.23 -42.55
C HIS A 397 34.28 11.23 -41.66
N ARG A 398 33.17 11.72 -42.20
CA ARG A 398 31.81 11.63 -41.61
C ARG A 398 31.14 10.31 -41.99
N ARG A 399 30.65 9.55 -40.99
CA ARG A 399 29.47 8.66 -41.00
C ARG A 399 28.98 8.64 -39.52
N GLN A 400 27.71 8.55 -39.14
CA GLN A 400 26.49 8.08 -39.81
C GLN A 400 25.27 8.93 -39.39
N PHE A 401 24.25 9.06 -40.24
CA PHE A 401 22.88 9.40 -39.84
C PHE A 401 21.88 8.83 -40.86
N GLN A 402 20.67 8.49 -40.41
CA GLN A 402 19.49 8.03 -41.18
C GLN A 402 19.53 6.65 -41.91
N ARG A 403 18.83 5.67 -41.33
CA ARG A 403 17.88 4.73 -41.99
C ARG A 403 16.88 4.21 -40.93
N ARG A 404 15.61 3.88 -41.21
CA ARG A 404 14.68 4.20 -42.32
C ARG A 404 13.23 3.95 -41.84
N ARG A 405 12.24 4.64 -42.43
CA ARG A 405 10.81 4.28 -42.36
C ARG A 405 10.41 3.39 -43.55
N HIS A 406 9.23 2.76 -43.42
CA HIS A 406 8.37 2.13 -44.44
C HIS A 406 8.67 0.68 -44.88
N GLN A 407 7.72 -0.22 -44.56
CA GLN A 407 6.66 -0.72 -45.48
C GLN A 407 5.33 -0.67 -44.70
N TRP A 408 4.13 -0.55 -45.28
CA TRP A 408 3.39 -1.54 -46.08
C TRP A 408 2.42 -0.87 -47.09
N ARG A 409 2.09 -1.57 -48.19
CA ARG A 409 0.98 -1.24 -49.11
C ARG A 409 0.56 -2.44 -49.97
N LEU A 410 -0.66 -2.35 -50.54
CA LEU A 410 -1.50 -3.36 -51.23
C LEU A 410 -2.54 -3.91 -50.25
N VAL A 411 -3.87 -3.79 -50.48
CA VAL A 411 -4.66 -4.07 -51.70
C VAL A 411 -5.61 -2.92 -52.12
N ARG A 412 -6.04 -2.90 -53.40
CA ARG A 412 -7.22 -2.21 -54.01
C ARG A 412 -7.92 -3.24 -54.91
N GLY A 413 -9.21 -3.17 -55.29
CA GLY A 413 -10.33 -2.24 -55.07
C GLY A 413 -11.68 -2.95 -55.36
N HIS A 414 -12.87 -2.35 -55.18
CA HIS A 414 -13.53 -1.49 -56.19
C HIS A 414 -14.48 -0.42 -55.56
N ARG A 415 -15.41 0.17 -56.33
CA ARG A 415 -15.94 1.56 -56.19
C ARG A 415 -17.52 1.66 -56.15
N PRO A 416 -18.18 2.85 -56.03
CA PRO A 416 -19.26 3.07 -55.04
C PRO A 416 -20.59 3.66 -55.63
N PRO A 417 -21.25 4.71 -55.06
CA PRO A 417 -22.39 4.68 -54.12
C PRO A 417 -23.65 5.44 -54.64
N PRO A 418 -24.70 5.71 -53.82
CA PRO A 418 -24.79 7.02 -53.13
C PRO A 418 -25.54 7.02 -51.77
N GLY A 419 -25.70 8.21 -51.15
CA GLY A 419 -26.59 8.47 -49.99
C GLY A 419 -25.99 9.41 -48.92
N ARG A 420 -26.32 10.71 -48.93
CA ARG A 420 -25.90 11.74 -47.94
C ARG A 420 -26.94 11.86 -46.79
N LEU A 421 -26.67 12.33 -45.57
CA LEU A 421 -26.20 13.68 -45.15
C LEU A 421 -25.59 13.70 -43.71
N PRO A 422 -24.95 14.80 -43.24
CA PRO A 422 -24.06 14.80 -42.07
C PRO A 422 -24.61 15.43 -40.76
N GLY A 423 -23.96 15.13 -39.63
CA GLY A 423 -24.13 15.79 -38.32
C GLY A 423 -22.77 16.18 -37.69
N PRO A 424 -22.72 17.12 -36.71
CA PRO A 424 -21.54 17.95 -36.46
C PRO A 424 -20.44 17.32 -35.59
N GLN A 425 -19.19 17.78 -35.79
CA GLN A 425 -18.02 17.36 -35.04
C GLN A 425 -17.93 18.06 -33.67
N GLY A 426 -17.96 17.28 -32.58
CA GLY A 426 -17.56 17.74 -31.24
C GLY A 426 -16.04 17.65 -31.01
N PRO A 427 -15.44 18.54 -30.17
CA PRO A 427 -13.99 18.63 -30.05
C PRO A 427 -13.38 17.47 -29.26
N ARG A 428 -12.45 16.74 -29.88
CA ARG A 428 -11.58 15.77 -29.18
C ARG A 428 -10.73 16.47 -28.11
N ARG A 429 -11.04 16.29 -26.82
CA ARG A 429 -10.17 16.71 -25.71
C ARG A 429 -9.87 15.58 -24.71
N ARG A 430 -8.58 15.39 -24.45
CA ARG A 430 -7.95 14.78 -23.24
C ARG A 430 -8.43 13.39 -22.76
N ARG A 431 -8.07 12.32 -23.49
CA ARG A 431 -8.00 10.94 -22.92
C ARG A 431 -6.67 10.60 -22.20
N VAL A 432 -5.63 11.44 -22.32
CA VAL A 432 -4.27 11.11 -21.82
C VAL A 432 -4.06 11.41 -20.33
N ARG A 433 -4.74 12.43 -19.76
CA ARG A 433 -4.52 12.82 -18.35
C ARG A 433 -5.17 11.88 -17.33
N THR A 434 -6.27 11.19 -17.68
CA THR A 434 -7.00 10.30 -16.77
C THR A 434 -6.28 8.97 -16.52
N ARG A 435 -5.73 8.33 -17.56
CA ARG A 435 -4.90 7.11 -17.38
C ARG A 435 -3.68 7.37 -16.49
N ALA A 436 -2.96 8.48 -16.69
CA ALA A 436 -1.80 8.82 -15.88
C ALA A 436 -2.14 9.09 -14.39
N ALA A 437 -3.30 9.69 -14.10
CA ALA A 437 -3.76 9.88 -12.72
C ALA A 437 -4.19 8.57 -12.05
N ARG A 438 -4.80 7.64 -12.81
CA ARG A 438 -5.18 6.30 -12.36
C ARG A 438 -3.95 5.44 -12.04
N ALA A 439 -3.01 5.33 -12.98
CA ALA A 439 -1.75 4.60 -12.78
C ALA A 439 -0.92 5.17 -11.61
N ALA A 440 -0.88 6.50 -11.45
CA ALA A 440 -0.20 7.12 -10.30
C ALA A 440 -0.93 6.91 -8.96
N GLY A 441 -2.24 6.62 -8.96
CA GLY A 441 -2.99 6.22 -7.76
C GLY A 441 -2.77 4.74 -7.42
N GLU A 442 -2.82 3.88 -8.44
CA GLU A 442 -2.58 2.44 -8.32
C GLU A 442 -1.13 2.14 -7.89
N ALA A 443 -0.13 2.85 -8.43
CA ALA A 443 1.26 2.72 -8.01
C ALA A 443 1.51 3.18 -6.56
N VAL A 444 0.77 4.18 -6.05
CA VAL A 444 0.85 4.58 -4.64
C VAL A 444 0.06 3.60 -3.76
N GLY A 445 -1.02 2.99 -4.25
CA GLY A 445 -1.69 1.87 -3.60
C GLY A 445 -0.78 0.66 -3.43
N ALA A 446 -0.05 0.28 -4.49
CA ALA A 446 0.93 -0.80 -4.46
C ALA A 446 2.12 -0.50 -3.53
N ALA A 447 2.65 0.73 -3.56
CA ALA A 447 3.70 1.16 -2.63
C ALA A 447 3.21 1.19 -1.16
N ASN A 448 1.95 1.55 -0.92
CA ASN A 448 1.33 1.44 0.41
C ASN A 448 1.15 -0.01 0.87
N ALA A 449 0.90 -0.94 -0.05
CA ALA A 449 0.82 -2.38 0.24
C ALA A 449 2.19 -3.07 0.43
N GLN A 450 3.31 -2.36 0.20
CA GLN A 450 4.68 -2.82 0.50
C GLN A 450 5.23 -2.23 1.82
N CYS A 451 4.43 -1.48 2.58
CA CYS A 451 4.89 -0.66 3.70
C CYS A 451 4.13 -0.89 5.03
N ARG A 452 3.19 -1.85 5.14
CA ARG A 452 2.18 -1.87 6.21
C ARG A 452 2.38 -2.93 7.31
N SER A 453 3.64 -3.21 7.67
CA SER A 453 4.03 -4.15 8.73
C SER A 453 3.55 -3.82 10.18
N VAL A 454 2.97 -2.64 10.42
CA VAL A 454 2.59 -2.17 11.78
C VAL A 454 1.12 -2.49 12.13
N ALA A 455 0.20 -2.49 11.16
CA ALA A 455 -1.23 -2.70 11.42
C ALA A 455 -1.53 -4.11 11.98
N ALA A 456 -0.82 -5.12 11.47
CA ALA A 456 -0.92 -6.51 11.91
C ALA A 456 -0.74 -6.68 13.44
N ARG A 457 0.13 -5.88 14.07
CA ARG A 457 0.46 -6.03 15.51
C ARG A 457 -0.71 -5.77 16.46
N ARG A 458 -1.76 -5.05 16.06
CA ARG A 458 -2.98 -4.90 16.88
C ARG A 458 -4.02 -5.99 16.60
N LEU A 459 -4.18 -6.42 15.35
CA LEU A 459 -5.09 -7.53 15.00
C LEU A 459 -4.64 -8.86 15.63
N PHE A 460 -3.33 -9.10 15.79
CA PHE A 460 -2.79 -10.27 16.50
C PHE A 460 -2.95 -10.24 18.04
N SER A 461 -3.60 -9.22 18.61
CA SER A 461 -3.90 -9.19 20.06
C SER A 461 -4.93 -10.25 20.52
N ILE A 462 -5.52 -11.00 19.59
CA ILE A 462 -6.48 -12.10 19.86
C ILE A 462 -5.77 -13.45 20.14
N SER A 463 -4.47 -13.60 19.80
CA SER A 463 -3.63 -14.60 20.48
C SER A 463 -2.11 -14.32 20.32
N PRO A 464 -1.47 -13.67 21.32
CA PRO A 464 -0.01 -13.48 21.32
C PRO A 464 0.78 -14.79 21.27
N VAL A 465 0.16 -15.91 21.68
CA VAL A 465 0.76 -17.24 21.75
C VAL A 465 1.02 -17.80 20.34
N ALA A 466 0.07 -17.67 19.41
CA ALA A 466 0.22 -18.23 18.06
C ALA A 466 1.40 -17.61 17.29
N PHE A 467 1.51 -16.27 17.28
CA PHE A 467 2.61 -15.58 16.60
C PHE A 467 3.97 -15.86 17.25
N ARG A 468 4.04 -15.92 18.58
CA ARG A 468 5.28 -16.19 19.31
C ARG A 468 5.76 -17.63 19.15
N LEU A 469 4.85 -18.60 19.12
CA LEU A 469 5.16 -20.02 18.90
C LEU A 469 5.52 -20.34 17.44
N ALA A 470 4.84 -19.73 16.46
CA ALA A 470 5.16 -19.89 15.03
C ALA A 470 6.56 -19.39 14.67
N VAL A 471 7.03 -18.30 15.31
CA VAL A 471 8.40 -17.79 15.18
C VAL A 471 9.42 -18.64 15.94
N GLN A 472 8.99 -19.45 16.92
CA GLN A 472 9.85 -20.32 17.74
C GLN A 472 9.83 -21.80 17.32
N GLY A 473 9.07 -22.18 16.29
CA GLY A 473 9.04 -23.55 15.76
C GLY A 473 8.41 -24.60 16.69
N ARG A 474 7.53 -24.19 17.62
CA ARG A 474 6.83 -25.13 18.52
C ARG A 474 5.33 -25.20 18.20
N SER A 475 4.79 -26.41 18.09
CA SER A 475 3.35 -26.65 17.91
C SER A 475 2.59 -26.30 19.19
N PRO A 476 1.45 -25.57 19.13
CA PRO A 476 0.60 -25.31 20.30
C PRO A 476 -0.23 -26.52 20.77
N TYR A 477 -0.22 -27.65 20.04
CA TYR A 477 -1.04 -28.83 20.36
C TYR A 477 -0.24 -30.13 20.25
N LEU A 478 0.68 -30.33 21.20
CA LEU A 478 1.14 -31.66 21.60
C LEU A 478 0.81 -31.81 23.09
N PRO A 479 0.06 -32.84 23.52
CA PRO A 479 0.01 -33.18 24.94
C PRO A 479 1.41 -33.61 25.40
N SER A 480 1.79 -33.22 26.61
CA SER A 480 3.02 -33.68 27.22
C SER A 480 2.96 -35.16 27.55
N THR A 481 3.91 -35.92 27.01
CA THR A 481 4.41 -37.20 27.55
C THR A 481 5.86 -37.01 27.92
#